data_AF-A0A7U9TJX3-F1
#
_entry.id   AF-A0A7U9TJX3-F1
#
_cell.length_a   1.000
_cell.length_b   1.000
_cell.length_c   1.000
_cell.angle_alpha   90.00
_cell.angle_beta   90.00
_cell.angle_gamma   90.00
#
_symmetry.space_group_name_H-M   'P 1'
#
loop_
_entity.id
_entity.type
_entity.pdbx_description
1 polymer ?
#
loop_
_entity_poly.entity_id
_entity_poly.type
_entity_poly.pdbx_seq_one_letter_code
_entity_poly.pdbx_strand_id
1 'polypeptide(L)' 'MNQETATDLIYKFKSKFNELLLLPLSFLLVESKLIYEINQRKCIVDNYIVLYFYNAKDKLVEIVRVIYSKIDYLQAL' A
#
# COMPACT_ATOMS: atom_id res chain seq x y z
N MET A 1 15.80 -4.64 20.76
CA MET A 1 14.62 -4.54 19.86
C MET A 1 13.40 -4.40 20.74
N ASN A 2 12.54 -3.39 20.51
CA ASN A 2 11.29 -3.26 21.25
C ASN A 2 10.19 -4.04 20.53
N GLN A 3 9.84 -5.22 21.07
CA GLN A 3 8.84 -6.12 20.50
C GLN A 3 7.45 -5.50 20.49
N GLU A 4 7.13 -4.62 21.44
CA GLU A 4 5.84 -3.92 21.51
C GLU A 4 5.66 -3.00 20.31
N THR A 5 6.66 -2.17 19.99
CA THR A 5 6.60 -1.26 18.85
C THR A 5 6.49 -2.00 17.51
N ALA A 6 7.18 -3.14 17.37
CA ALA A 6 7.04 -3.98 16.18
C ALA A 6 5.62 -4.55 16.06
N THR A 7 5.06 -5.00 17.18
CA THR A 7 3.70 -5.55 17.25
C THR A 7 2.65 -4.48 16.87
N ASP A 8 2.78 -3.26 17.40
CA ASP A 8 1.91 -2.14 17.07
C ASP A 8 1.95 -1.80 15.57
N LEU A 9 3.14 -1.82 14.97
CA LEU A 9 3.28 -1.59 13.54
C LEU A 9 2.53 -2.65 12.73
N ILE A 10 2.66 -3.94 13.09
CA ILE A 10 1.92 -5.02 12.43
C ILE A 10 0.40 -4.85 12.58
N TYR A 11 -0.08 -4.42 13.75
CA TYR A 11 -1.51 -4.13 13.94
C TYR A 11 -2.00 -2.99 13.04
N LYS A 12 -1.20 -1.92 12.87
CA LYS A 12 -1.53 -0.83 11.94
C LYS A 12 -1.63 -1.33 10.50
N PHE A 13 -0.71 -2.20 10.06
CA PHE A 13 -0.79 -2.85 8.75
C PHE A 13 -2.06 -3.67 8.60
N LYS A 14 -2.36 -4.54 9.58
CA LYS A 14 -3.57 -5.36 9.58
C LYS A 14 -4.84 -4.53 9.45
N SER A 15 -4.97 -3.44 10.22
CA SER A 15 -6.12 -2.53 10.13
C SER A 15 -6.23 -1.93 8.73
N LYS A 16 -5.12 -1.45 8.16
CA LYS A 16 -5.12 -0.87 6.82
C LYS A 16 -5.49 -1.89 5.75
N PHE A 17 -5.06 -3.14 5.88
CA PHE A 17 -5.41 -4.20 4.94
C PHE A 17 -6.89 -4.60 5.04
N ASN A 18 -7.48 -4.57 6.24
CA ASN A 18 -8.92 -4.73 6.38
C ASN A 18 -9.69 -3.60 5.67
N GLU A 19 -9.22 -2.35 5.78
CA GLU A 19 -9.80 -1.23 5.03
C GLU A 19 -9.66 -1.43 3.50
N LEU A 20 -8.50 -1.90 3.03
CA LEU A 20 -8.28 -2.22 1.62
C LEU A 20 -9.24 -3.27 1.10
N LEU A 21 -9.56 -4.30 1.89
CA LEU A 21 -10.52 -5.34 1.48
C LEU A 21 -11.94 -4.79 1.38
N LEU A 22 -12.31 -3.83 2.21
CA LEU A 22 -13.64 -3.23 2.21
C LEU A 22 -13.79 -2.17 1.11
N LEU A 23 -12.78 -1.31 0.94
CA LEU A 23 -12.82 -0.12 0.07
C LEU A 23 -11.55 0.00 -0.78
N PRO A 24 -11.24 -0.99 -1.65
CA PRO A 24 -9.96 -1.06 -2.38
C PRO A 24 -9.77 0.09 -3.38
N LEU A 25 -10.85 0.75 -3.80
CA LEU A 25 -10.82 1.85 -4.77
C LEU A 25 -10.78 3.23 -4.11
N SER A 26 -10.85 3.31 -2.77
CA SER A 26 -10.90 4.58 -2.03
C SER A 26 -9.53 5.29 -1.93
N PHE A 27 -8.44 4.56 -2.10
CA PHE A 27 -7.09 5.11 -1.99
C PHE A 27 -6.59 5.68 -3.32
N LEU A 28 -5.65 6.63 -3.20
CA LEU A 28 -5.10 7.38 -4.32
C LEU A 28 -4.37 6.47 -5.33
N LEU A 29 -4.48 6.84 -6.59
CA LEU A 29 -3.59 6.33 -7.63
C LEU A 29 -2.17 6.86 -7.41
N VAL A 30 -1.18 6.12 -7.89
CA VAL A 30 0.20 6.61 -7.90
C VAL A 30 0.33 7.67 -9.02
N GLU A 31 0.77 8.87 -8.65
CA GLU A 31 0.77 10.06 -9.51
C GLU A 31 1.88 10.11 -10.59
N SER A 32 2.57 9.01 -10.86
CA SER A 32 3.56 8.95 -11.95
C SER A 32 2.88 8.66 -13.28
N LYS A 33 3.24 9.38 -14.35
CA LYS A 33 2.70 9.16 -15.71
C LYS A 33 2.86 7.71 -16.18
N LEU A 34 3.99 7.06 -15.87
CA LEU A 34 4.24 5.65 -16.19
C LEU A 34 3.35 4.67 -15.41
N ILE A 35 2.90 5.07 -14.22
CA ILE A 35 2.18 4.20 -13.28
C ILE A 35 0.66 4.42 -13.35
N TYR A 36 0.23 5.60 -13.79
CA TYR A 36 -1.18 5.89 -14.07
C TYR A 36 -1.75 4.93 -15.12
N GLU A 37 -0.96 4.56 -16.12
CA GLU A 37 -1.37 3.64 -17.20
C GLU A 37 -1.68 2.22 -16.70
N ILE A 38 -1.09 1.79 -15.58
CA ILE A 38 -1.31 0.46 -14.98
C ILE A 38 -2.31 0.47 -13.82
N ASN A 39 -2.90 1.63 -13.48
CA ASN A 39 -3.94 1.76 -12.46
C ASN A 39 -3.48 1.31 -11.05
N GLN A 40 -2.19 1.47 -10.74
CA GLN A 40 -1.63 1.12 -9.43
C GLN A 40 -2.06 2.12 -8.37
N ARG A 41 -2.35 1.61 -7.17
CA ARG A 41 -2.80 2.40 -6.03
C ARG A 41 -1.79 2.36 -4.90
N LYS A 42 -1.86 3.37 -4.04
CA LYS A 42 -1.04 3.46 -2.84
C LYS A 42 -1.86 3.79 -1.60
N CYS A 43 -1.51 3.18 -0.47
CA CYS A 43 -1.92 3.64 0.85
C CYS A 43 -0.71 3.81 1.76
N ILE A 44 -0.87 4.56 2.84
CA ILE A 44 0.20 4.86 3.80
C ILE A 44 -0.12 4.18 5.13
N VAL A 45 0.89 3.50 5.69
CA VAL A 45 0.88 2.95 7.04
C VAL A 45 2.09 3.52 7.77
N ASP A 46 1.86 4.51 8.63
CA ASP A 46 2.95 5.20 9.34
C ASP A 46 3.98 5.76 8.32
N ASN A 47 5.25 5.36 8.42
CA ASN A 47 6.32 5.74 7.49
C ASN A 47 6.49 4.75 6.32
N TYR A 48 5.48 3.96 5.97
CA TYR A 48 5.53 3.02 4.86
C TYR A 48 4.45 3.32 3.82
N ILE A 49 4.83 3.17 2.55
CA ILE A 49 3.95 3.23 1.40
C ILE A 49 3.70 1.80 0.95
N VAL A 50 2.43 1.42 0.88
CA VAL A 50 1.98 0.14 0.35
C VAL A 50 1.47 0.37 -1.05
N LEU A 51 2.07 -0.30 -2.03
CA LEU A 51 1.66 -0.27 -3.43
C LEU A 51 0.87 -1.52 -3.75
N TYR A 52 -0.28 -1.36 -4.42
CA TYR A 52 -1.17 -2.48 -4.70
C TYR A 52 -1.98 -2.30 -5.99
N PHE A 53 -2.50 -3.41 -6.50
CA PHE A 53 -3.52 -3.45 -7.53
C PHE A 53 -4.83 -4.00 -6.97
N TYR A 54 -5.95 -3.59 -7.57
CA TYR A 54 -7.23 -4.19 -7.30
C TYR A 54 -7.80 -4.79 -8.58
N ASN A 55 -8.02 -6.10 -8.55
CA ASN A 55 -8.73 -6.81 -9.58
C ASN A 55 -10.21 -6.93 -9.18
N ALA A 56 -11.06 -6.15 -9.85
CA ALA A 56 -12.50 -6.12 -9.56
C ALA A 56 -13.23 -7.42 -9.95
N LYS A 57 -12.73 -8.16 -10.95
CA LYS A 57 -13.33 -9.41 -11.42
C LYS A 57 -13.19 -10.51 -10.35
N ASP A 58 -11.99 -10.64 -9.81
CA ASP A 58 -11.65 -11.67 -8.82
C ASP A 58 -11.81 -11.16 -7.38
N LYS A 59 -12.19 -9.88 -7.21
CA LYS A 59 -12.28 -9.16 -5.92
C LYS A 59 -11.00 -9.32 -5.08
N LEU A 60 -9.85 -9.23 -5.75
CA LEU A 60 -8.54 -9.48 -5.18
C LEU A 60 -7.74 -8.18 -5.05
N VAL A 61 -7.15 -7.97 -3.89
CA VAL A 61 -6.13 -6.93 -3.65
C VAL A 61 -4.76 -7.59 -3.69
N GLU A 62 -3.92 -7.16 -4.62
CA GLU A 62 -2.56 -7.68 -4.78
C GLU A 62 -1.56 -6.64 -4.27
N ILE A 63 -0.91 -6.94 -3.15
CA ILE A 63 0.15 -6.09 -2.60
C ILE A 63 1.44 -6.36 -3.38
N VAL A 64 1.96 -5.32 -4.04
CA VAL A 64 3.14 -5.43 -4.90
C VAL A 64 4.42 -5.15 -4.10
N ARG A 65 4.41 -4.07 -3.32
CA ARG A 65 5.57 -3.65 -2.49
C ARG A 65 5.11 -2.90 -1.24
N VAL A 66 5.92 -2.98 -0.20
CA VAL A 66 5.87 -2.13 0.99
C VAL A 66 7.22 -1.44 1.11
N ILE A 67 7.23 -0.11 1.05
CA ILE A 67 8.45 0.69 0.91
C ILE A 67 8.50 1.73 2.02
N TYR A 68 9.67 1.95 2.61
CA TYR A 68 9.85 3.03 3.57
C TYR A 68 9.75 4.39 2.87
N SER A 69 8.88 5.28 3.35
CA SER A 69 8.47 6.51 2.67
C SER A 69 9.58 7.54 2.51
N LYS A 70 10.68 7.44 3.28
CA LYS A 70 11.85 8.32 3.13
C LYS A 70 12.76 7.92 1.97
N ILE A 71 12.54 6.75 1.37
CA ILE A 71 13.21 6.35 0.13
C ILE A 71 12.42 6.98 -1.01
N ASP A 72 13.12 7.60 -1.97
CA ASP A 72 12.51 8.00 -3.24
C ASP A 72 12.13 6.74 -4.03
N TYR A 73 10.94 6.22 -3.72
CA TYR A 73 10.46 4.95 -4.25
C TYR A 73 10.12 5.02 -5.74
N LEU A 74 10.00 6.24 -6.30
CA LEU A 74 9.78 6.46 -7.72
C LEU A 74 11.03 6.19 -8.55
N GLN A 75 12.23 6.25 -7.96
CA GLN A 75 13.47 5.88 -8.65
C GLN A 75 13.73 4.36 -8.64
N ALA A 76 13.03 3.60 -7.79
CA ALA A 76 13.22 2.16 -7.62
C ALA A 76 12.15 1.30 -8.32
N LEU A 77 11.21 1.95 -9.03
CA LEU A 77 10.15 1.35 -9.85
C LEU A 77 10.49 1.53 -11.32
#